data_AF-A0A359AYA1-F1
#
_entry.id   AF-A0A359AYA1-F1
#
_cell.length_a   1.000
_cell.length_b   1.000
_cell.length_c   1.000
_cell.angle_alpha   90.00
_cell.angle_beta   90.00
_cell.angle_gamma   90.00
#
_symmetry.space_group_name_H-M   'P 1'
#
loop_
_entity.id
_entity.type
_entity.pdbx_description
1 polymer ?
#
loop_
_entity_poly.entity_id
_entity_poly.type
_entity_poly.pdbx_seq_one_letter_code
_entity_poly.pdbx_strand_id
1 'polypeptide(L)' 'ACSFCDTDFETGTKMSLDEIAAHIRPFAAKWIVWTGGEPTLQLTDEKVAFFKEKGYRQAIETNGTRR' A
#
# COMPACT_ATOMS: atom_id res chain seq x y z
N ALA A 1 17.23 3.03 -8.99
CA ALA A 1 16.37 3.98 -9.71
C ALA A 1 16.06 3.40 -11.09
N CYS A 2 14.81 3.51 -11.54
CA CYS A 2 14.34 2.98 -12.82
C CYS A 2 14.22 4.14 -13.82
N SER A 3 14.92 4.09 -14.96
CA SER A 3 14.95 5.18 -15.94
C SER A 3 13.67 5.34 -16.77
N PHE A 4 12.79 4.34 -16.70
CA PHE A 4 11.54 4.27 -17.45
C PHE A 4 10.32 4.26 -16.52
N CYS A 5 10.46 4.73 -15.28
CA CYS A 5 9.32 4.84 -14.37
C CYS A 5 8.37 5.94 -14.86
N ASP A 6 7.08 5.62 -14.87
CA ASP A 6 5.98 6.47 -15.33
C ASP A 6 5.22 7.14 -14.17
N THR A 7 5.63 6.88 -12.93
CA THR A 7 4.95 7.31 -11.71
C THR A 7 5.86 8.22 -10.89
N ASP A 8 5.35 9.38 -10.48
CA ASP A 8 5.99 10.20 -9.45
C ASP A 8 5.61 9.68 -8.06
N PHE A 9 6.61 9.28 -7.28
CA PHE A 9 6.47 8.70 -5.94
C PHE A 9 7.30 9.44 -4.87
N GLU A 10 7.84 10.63 -5.18
CA GLU A 10 8.79 11.32 -4.28
C GLU A 10 8.10 11.97 -3.07
N THR A 11 6.80 12.28 -3.18
CA THR A 11 6.06 13.01 -2.14
C THR A 11 4.91 12.19 -1.57
N GLY A 12 4.55 12.47 -0.32
CA GLY A 12 3.44 11.80 0.34
C GLY A 12 3.18 12.31 1.75
N THR A 13 2.05 11.90 2.32
CA THR A 13 1.67 12.22 3.70
C THR A 13 1.85 10.99 4.58
N LYS A 14 2.55 11.15 5.71
CA LYS A 14 2.63 10.08 6.72
C LYS A 14 1.26 9.87 7.35
N MET A 15 0.79 8.63 7.35
CA MET A 15 -0.48 8.23 7.97
C MET A 15 -0.26 6.95 8.78
N SER A 16 -0.97 6.86 9.91
CA SER A 16 -1.18 5.64 10.67
C SER A 16 -2.14 4.69 9.94
N LEU A 17 -2.17 3.43 10.36
CA LEU A 17 -3.09 2.44 9.76
C LEU A 17 -4.56 2.81 10.00
N ASP A 18 -4.88 3.39 11.15
CA ASP A 18 -6.24 3.85 11.46
C ASP A 18 -6.65 5.04 10.59
N GLU A 19 -5.73 5.99 10.33
CA GLU A 19 -5.97 7.09 9.40
C GLU A 19 -6.21 6.57 7.97
N ILE A 20 -5.40 5.62 7.50
CA ILE A 20 -5.59 5.01 6.17
C ILE A 20 -6.94 4.27 6.13
N ALA A 21 -7.27 3.47 7.14
CA ALA A 21 -8.54 2.75 7.21
C ALA A 21 -9.74 3.68 7.23
N ALA A 22 -9.67 4.78 7.99
CA ALA A 22 -10.71 5.80 8.01
C ALA A 22 -10.86 6.49 6.65
N HIS A 23 -9.74 6.77 5.98
CA HIS A 23 -9.72 7.41 4.67
C HIS A 23 -10.33 6.53 3.58
N ILE A 24 -10.08 5.22 3.60
CA ILE A 24 -10.59 4.31 2.56
C ILE A 24 -12.00 3.75 2.87
N ARG A 25 -12.45 3.83 4.13
CA ARG A 25 -13.76 3.29 4.58
C ARG A 25 -14.97 3.75 3.74
N PRO A 26 -15.05 5.00 3.26
CA PRO A 26 -16.20 5.45 2.47
C PRO A 26 -16.31 4.78 1.09
N PHE A 27 -15.23 4.19 0.56
CA PHE A 27 -15.27 3.52 -0.73
C PHE A 27 -15.87 2.12 -0.61
N ALA A 28 -16.72 1.74 -1.58
CA ALA A 28 -17.28 0.39 -1.65
C ALA A 28 -16.24 -0.68 -1.99
N ALA A 29 -15.09 -0.28 -2.53
CA ALA A 29 -14.00 -1.18 -2.90
C ALA A 29 -13.48 -1.97 -1.69
N LYS A 30 -13.31 -3.28 -1.89
CA LYS A 30 -12.72 -4.19 -0.89
C LYS A 30 -11.34 -4.71 -1.30
N TRP A 31 -10.82 -4.24 -2.43
CA TRP A 31 -9.47 -4.54 -2.88
C TRP A 31 -8.55 -3.35 -2.63
N ILE A 32 -7.45 -3.59 -1.94
CA ILE A 32 -6.34 -2.65 -1.78
C ILE A 32 -5.20 -3.14 -2.67
N VAL A 33 -4.61 -2.25 -3.45
CA VAL A 33 -3.37 -2.51 -4.21
C VAL A 33 -2.25 -1.72 -3.55
N TRP A 34 -1.28 -2.41 -2.95
CA TRP A 34 -0.08 -1.80 -2.40
C TRP A 34 0.95 -1.59 -3.51
N THR A 35 1.35 -0.34 -3.74
CA THR A 35 2.23 0.05 -4.86
C THR A 35 3.25 1.12 -4.43
N GLY A 36 3.69 1.97 -5.38
CA GLY A 36 4.85 2.87 -5.42
C GLY A 36 5.39 3.54 -4.15
N GLY A 37 6.65 3.99 -4.13
CA GLY A 37 7.69 3.70 -5.13
C GLY A 37 8.07 2.21 -5.15
N GLU A 38 8.58 1.67 -4.04
CA GLU A 38 8.66 0.22 -3.83
C GLU A 38 7.91 -0.11 -2.54
N PRO A 39 6.74 -0.78 -2.59
CA PRO A 39 5.89 -0.98 -1.42
C PRO A 39 6.59 -1.75 -0.30
N THR A 40 7.47 -2.70 -0.63
CA THR A 40 8.19 -3.52 0.38
C THR A 40 9.21 -2.71 1.21
N LEU A 41 9.43 -1.43 0.89
CA LEU A 41 10.15 -0.51 1.78
C LEU A 41 9.37 -0.13 3.03
N GLN A 42 8.04 -0.19 2.97
CA GLN A 42 7.16 0.29 4.04
C GLN A 42 6.11 -0.74 4.45
N LEU A 43 5.65 -1.59 3.54
CA LEU A 43 4.66 -2.61 3.81
C LEU A 43 5.27 -3.72 4.69
N THR A 44 4.53 -4.16 5.70
CA THR A 44 4.91 -5.25 6.60
C THR A 44 3.73 -6.19 6.79
N ASP A 45 3.98 -7.39 7.28
CA ASP A 45 2.94 -8.40 7.52
C ASP A 45 1.87 -7.91 8.51
N GLU A 46 2.25 -7.11 9.52
CA GLU A 46 1.31 -6.52 10.48
C GLU A 46 0.34 -5.55 9.79
N LYS A 47 0.83 -4.77 8.82
CA LYS A 47 0.00 -3.85 8.04
C LYS A 47 -0.99 -4.63 7.16
N VAL A 48 -0.52 -5.70 6.52
CA VAL A 48 -1.38 -6.58 5.72
C VAL A 48 -2.43 -7.27 6.60
N ALA A 49 -2.04 -7.80 7.76
CA ALA A 49 -2.94 -8.43 8.71
C ALA A 49 -4.03 -7.47 9.19
N PHE A 50 -3.67 -6.23 9.54
CA PHE A 50 -4.60 -5.20 9.99
C PHE A 50 -5.76 -4.95 9.01
N PHE A 51 -5.47 -4.90 7.70
CA PHE A 51 -6.51 -4.71 6.67
C PHE A 51 -7.26 -6.01 6.34
N LYS A 52 -6.59 -7.16 6.46
CA LYS A 52 -7.24 -8.48 6.32
C LYS A 52 -8.32 -8.68 7.38
N GLU A 53 -8.04 -8.34 8.64
CA GLU A 53 -9.00 -8.40 9.75
C GLU A 53 -10.22 -7.50 9.54
N LYS A 54 -10.06 -6.42 8.76
CA LYS A 54 -11.14 -5.49 8.39
C LYS A 54 -11.89 -5.91 7.12
N GLY A 55 -11.61 -7.10 6.60
CA GLY A 55 -12.30 -7.68 5.44
C GLY A 55 -11.82 -7.20 4.08
N TYR A 56 -10.64 -6.56 4.00
CA TYR A 56 -10.05 -6.18 2.72
C TYR A 56 -9.24 -7.31 2.11
N ARG A 57 -9.40 -7.51 0.80
CA ARG A 57 -8.53 -8.29 -0.07
C ARG A 57 -7.40 -7.40 -0.56
N GLN A 58 -6.24 -7.99 -0.81
CA GLN A 58 -5.01 -7.21 -1.01
C GLN A 58 -4.21 -7.80 -2.17
N ALA A 59 -3.64 -6.93 -2.99
CA ALA A 59 -2.66 -7.22 -4.02
C ALA A 59 -1.44 -6.31 -3.84
N ILE A 60 -0.31 -6.68 -4.45
CA ILE A 60 0.94 -5.91 -4.39
C ILE A 60 1.56 -5.79 -5.78
N GLU A 61 2.05 -4.59 -6.10
CA GLU A 61 2.88 -4.30 -7.27
C GLU A 61 4.29 -3.93 -6.79
N THR A 62 5.21 -4.89 -6.84
CA THR A 62 6.59 -4.75 -6.35
C THR A 62 7.59 -4.98 -7.49
N ASN A 63 8.75 -4.33 -7.41
CA ASN A 63 9.87 -4.58 -8.30
C ASN A 63 10.59 -5.92 -8.02
N GLY A 64 10.22 -6.63 -6.96
CA GLY A 64 10.74 -7.96 -6.63
C GLY A 64 12.20 -8.00 -6.16
N THR A 65 12.79 -6.85 -5.80
CA THR A 65 14.20 -6.77 -5.36
C THR A 65 14.40 -7.02 -3.86
N ARG A 66 13.30 -7.16 -3.09
CA ARG A 66 13.31 -7.41 -1.65
C ARG A 66 12.53 -8.70 -1.35
N ARG A 67 12.96 -9.41 -0.31
CA ARG A 67 12.30 -10.62 0.21
C ARG A 67 11.54 -10.30 1.47
#